data_AF-A0A7C4XS03-F1
#
_entry.id   AF-A0A7C4XS03-F1
#
_cell.length_a   1.000
_cell.length_b   1.000
_cell.length_c   1.000
_cell.angle_alpha   90.00
_cell.angle_beta   90.00
_cell.angle_gamma   90.00
#
_symmetry.space_group_name_H-M   'P 1'
#
loop_
_entity.id
_entity.type
_entity.pdbx_description
1 polymer ?
#
loop_
_entity_poly.entity_id
_entity_poly.type
_entity_poly.pdbx_seq_one_letter_code
_entity_poly.pdbx_strand_id
1 'polypeptide(L)' 'MNEKAKATAEAMAYLLKKGGEMDAVKLTQLIYLADKYSLTHCGRTITGDEYYATNCCVVGKTAVNFLKNLKK' A
#
# COMPACT_ATOMS: atom_id res chain seq x y z
N MET A 1 -1.43 -1.86 17.42
CA MET A 1 -1.47 -1.56 15.97
C MET A 1 -2.66 -2.29 15.37
N ASN A 2 -3.47 -1.64 14.54
CA ASN A 2 -4.51 -2.32 13.74
C ASN A 2 -3.86 -3.40 12.85
N GLU A 3 -4.48 -4.56 12.69
CA GLU A 3 -4.00 -5.67 11.84
C GLU A 3 -3.71 -5.20 10.41
N LYS A 4 -4.61 -4.39 9.83
CA LYS A 4 -4.41 -3.78 8.50
C LYS A 4 -3.14 -2.92 8.43
N ALA A 5 -2.92 -2.11 9.47
CA ALA A 5 -1.74 -1.25 9.54
C ALA A 5 -0.45 -2.05 9.61
N LYS A 6 -0.45 -3.19 10.31
CA LYS A 6 0.69 -4.10 10.34
C LYS A 6 0.95 -4.70 8.96
N ALA A 7 -0.08 -5.27 8.31
CA ALA A 7 0.04 -5.87 6.99
C ALA A 7 0.50 -4.87 5.92
N THR A 8 -0.04 -3.64 5.93
CA THR A 8 0.39 -2.57 5.02
C THR A 8 1.85 -2.19 5.25
N ALA A 9 2.29 -2.04 6.50
CA ALA A 9 3.68 -1.71 6.82
C ALA A 9 4.65 -2.80 6.37
N GLU A 10 4.33 -4.07 6.62
CA GLU A 10 5.14 -5.22 6.18
C GLU A 10 5.23 -5.30 4.66
N ALA A 11 4.11 -5.11 3.96
CA ALA A 11 4.08 -5.09 2.50
C ALA A 11 4.90 -3.93 1.92
N MET A 12 4.77 -2.72 2.48
CA MET A 12 5.57 -1.56 2.06
C MET A 12 7.05 -1.78 2.29
N ALA A 13 7.43 -2.30 3.46
CA ALA A 13 8.82 -2.63 3.78
C ALA A 13 9.39 -3.69 2.82
N TYR A 14 8.59 -4.70 2.47
CA TYR A 14 8.99 -5.71 1.48
C TYR A 14 9.23 -5.09 0.10
N LEU A 15 8.33 -4.23 -0.37
CA LEU A 15 8.46 -3.55 -1.67
C LEU A 15 9.70 -2.66 -1.73
N LEU A 16 9.97 -1.87 -0.68
CA LEU A 16 11.17 -1.06 -0.58
C LEU A 16 12.44 -1.91 -0.55
N LYS A 17 12.43 -3.01 0.21
CA LYS A 17 13.56 -3.94 0.30
C LYS A 17 13.86 -4.63 -1.04
N LYS A 18 12.85 -4.94 -1.85
CA LYS A 18 13.01 -5.69 -3.11
C LYS A 18 13.14 -4.81 -4.35
N GLY A 19 12.43 -3.69 -4.39
CA GLY A 19 12.37 -2.81 -5.55
C GLY A 19 13.27 -1.57 -5.46
N GLY A 20 13.99 -1.40 -4.35
CA GLY A 20 14.90 -0.28 -4.14
C GLY A 20 14.18 1.03 -3.79
N GLU A 21 14.83 2.15 -4.10
CA GLU A 21 14.26 3.47 -3.83
C GLU A 21 12.99 3.72 -4.65
N MET A 22 11.98 4.27 -3.97
CA MET A 22 10.68 4.57 -4.55
C MET A 22 10.14 5.85 -3.95
N ASP A 23 9.50 6.68 -4.79
CA ASP A 23 8.67 7.76 -4.29
C ASP A 23 7.36 7.24 -3.69
N ALA A 24 6.68 8.12 -2.96
CA ALA A 24 5.42 7.84 -2.28
C ALA A 24 4.29 7.37 -3.23
N VAL A 25 4.24 7.91 -4.47
CA VAL A 25 3.20 7.58 -5.45
C VAL A 25 3.41 6.15 -5.95
N LYS A 26 4.63 5.84 -6.38
CA LYS A 26 5.03 4.51 -6.85
C LYS A 26 4.77 3.44 -5.80
N LEU A 27 5.21 3.68 -4.55
CA LEU A 27 5.01 2.72 -3.46
C LEU A 27 3.52 2.46 -3.21
N THR A 28 2.69 3.50 -3.20
CA THR A 28 1.25 3.35 -2.94
C THR A 28 0.52 2.66 -4.11
N GLN A 29 0.91 2.95 -5.35
CA GLN A 29 0.36 2.27 -6.52
C GLN A 29 0.73 0.79 -6.55
N LEU A 30 1.95 0.42 -6.15
CA LEU A 30 2.36 -0.98 -6.07
C LEU A 30 1.57 -1.75 -5.00
N ILE A 31 1.28 -1.14 -3.85
CA ILE A 31 0.39 -1.72 -2.84
C ILE A 31 -1.01 -1.97 -3.43
N TYR A 32 -1.59 -0.99 -4.14
CA TYR A 32 -2.88 -1.18 -4.81
C TYR A 32 -2.85 -2.31 -5.85
N LEU A 33 -1.81 -2.36 -6.70
CA LEU A 33 -1.66 -3.40 -7.70
C LEU A 33 -1.53 -4.79 -7.07
N ALA A 34 -0.80 -4.90 -5.96
CA ALA A 34 -0.63 -6.15 -5.24
C ALA A 34 -1.95 -6.64 -4.62
N ASP A 35 -2.71 -5.76 -3.96
CA ASP A 35 -4.03 -6.10 -3.39
C ASP A 35 -5.04 -6.43 -4.48
N LYS A 36 -5.08 -5.66 -5.57
CA LYS A 36 -5.94 -5.95 -6.72
C LYS A 36 -5.61 -7.31 -7.32
N TYR A 37 -4.33 -7.59 -7.54
CA TYR A 37 -3.89 -8.88 -8.09
C TYR A 37 -4.26 -10.05 -7.18
N SER A 38 -4.01 -9.94 -5.87
CA SER A 38 -4.36 -10.98 -4.91
C SER A 38 -5.88 -11.16 -4.81
N LEU A 39 -6.65 -10.07 -4.88
CA LEU A 39 -8.11 -10.16 -4.86
C LEU A 39 -8.65 -10.90 -6.08
N THR A 40 -8.13 -10.61 -7.28
CA THR A 40 -8.60 -11.25 -8.52
C THR A 40 -8.18 -12.72 -8.66
N HIS A 41 -7.02 -13.11 -8.09
CA HIS A 41 -6.47 -14.47 -8.26
C HIS A 41 -6.66 -15.38 -7.04
N CYS A 42 -6.74 -14.80 -5.84
CA CYS A 42 -6.81 -15.53 -4.57
C CYS A 42 -8.09 -15.24 -3.77
N GLY A 43 -8.95 -14.32 -4.24
CA GLY A 43 -10.21 -13.97 -3.58
C GLY A 43 -10.05 -13.13 -2.31
N ARG A 44 -8.85 -12.61 -2.02
CA ARG A 44 -8.57 -11.77 -0.84
C ARG A 44 -7.45 -10.78 -1.14
N THR A 45 -7.47 -9.63 -0.47
CA THR A 45 -6.37 -8.64 -0.51
C THR A 45 -5.21 -9.08 0.38
N ILE A 46 -3.99 -8.58 0.13
CA ILE A 46 -2.81 -8.79 0.98
C ILE A 46 -2.89 -7.91 2.22
N THR A 47 -3.19 -6.63 2.05
CA THR A 47 -3.17 -5.64 3.14
C THR A 47 -4.54 -5.36 3.73
N GLY A 48 -5.60 -5.52 2.94
CA GLY A 48 -6.96 -5.18 3.37
C GLY A 48 -7.18 -3.68 3.50
N ASP A 49 -6.37 -2.87 2.80
CA ASP A 49 -6.48 -1.43 2.81
C ASP A 49 -7.77 -0.96 2.10
N GLU A 50 -8.23 0.22 2.50
CA GLU A 50 -9.34 0.91 1.84
C GLU A 50 -8.77 1.82 0.75
N TYR A 51 -9.23 1.63 -0.49
CA TYR A 51 -8.71 2.38 -1.63
C TYR A 51 -9.67 3.48 -2.06
N TYR A 52 -9.12 4.65 -2.41
CA TYR A 52 -9.87 5.74 -3.00
C TYR A 52 -9.11 6.34 -4.19
N ALA A 53 -9.86 6.84 -5.17
CA ALA A 53 -9.31 7.57 -6.30
C ALA A 53 -9.00 9.01 -5.90
N THR A 54 -7.83 9.48 -6.30
CA THR A 54 -7.45 10.91 -6.24
C THR A 54 -7.31 11.45 -7.66
N ASN A 55 -7.02 12.74 -7.79
CA ASN A 55 -6.76 13.36 -9.09
C ASN A 55 -5.55 12.75 -9.82
N CYS A 56 -4.61 12.13 -9.09
CA CYS A 56 -3.37 11.60 -9.67
C CYS A 56 -3.37 10.07 -9.77
N CYS A 57 -3.88 9.36 -8.75
CA CYS A 57 -3.82 7.91 -8.67
C CYS A 57 -4.80 7.32 -7.64
N VAL A 58 -4.99 6.01 -7.68
CA VAL A 58 -5.65 5.27 -6.59
C VAL A 58 -4.65 5.05 -5.46
N VAL A 59 -5.08 5.33 -4.24
CA VAL A 59 -4.24 5.23 -3.05
C VAL A 59 -4.94 4.47 -1.93
N GLY A 60 -4.16 3.72 -1.16
CA GLY A 60 -4.63 3.07 0.07
C GLY A 60 -4.63 4.06 1.25
N LYS A 61 -5.70 4.09 2.03
CA LYS A 61 -5.87 4.99 3.18
C LYS A 61 -4.80 4.78 4.25
N THR A 62 -4.53 3.53 4.58
CA THR A 62 -3.53 3.15 5.58
C THR A 62 -2.12 3.45 5.07
N ALA A 63 -1.85 3.09 3.81
CA ALA A 63 -0.59 3.38 3.12
C ALA A 63 -0.25 4.88 3.11
N VAL A 64 -1.20 5.73 2.72
CA VAL A 64 -1.00 7.18 2.70
C VAL A 64 -0.81 7.74 4.11
N ASN A 65 -1.52 7.21 5.11
CA ASN A 65 -1.37 7.67 6.49
C ASN A 65 0.05 7.42 7.01
N PHE A 66 0.64 6.25 6.73
CA PHE A 66 2.04 5.98 7.06
C PHE A 66 2.99 7.00 6.40
N LEU A 67 2.83 7.24 5.10
CA LEU A 67 3.68 8.18 4.37
C LEU A 67 3.56 9.62 4.89
N LYS A 68 2.36 10.02 5.32
CA LYS A 68 2.15 11.34 5.95
C LYS A 68 2.83 11.46 7.31
N ASN A 69 2.83 10.40 8.11
CA ASN A 69 3.45 10.39 9.44
C ASN A 69 4.98 10.36 9.38
N LEU A 70 5.59 9.84 8.30
CA LEU A 70 7.04 9.87 8.09
C LEU A 70 7.59 11.25 7.68
N LYS A 71 6.72 12.14 7.20
CA LYS A 71 7.10 13.52 6.80
C LYS A 71 7.03 14.53 7.94
N LYS A 72 6.63 14.09 9.14
CA LYS A 72 6.62 14.89 10.36
C LYS A 72 7.86 14.57 11.19
#